data_AF-A0A2E1HJZ3-F1
#
_entry.id   AF-A0A2E1HJZ3-F1
#
_cell.length_a   1.000
_cell.length_b   1.000
_cell.length_c   1.000
_cell.angle_alpha   90.00
_cell.angle_beta   90.00
_cell.angle_gamma   90.00
#
_symmetry.space_group_name_H-M   'P 1'
#
loop_
_entity.id
_entity.type
_entity.pdbx_description
1 polymer ?
#
loop_
_entity_poly.entity_id
_entity_poly.type
_entity_poly.pdbx_seq_one_letter_code
_entity_poly.pdbx_strand_id
1 'polypeptide(L)'
;MPTVISTSQAVGLVIDDDNVANAPFFVLPNVSIQSDAGSFSDAIRVTATAGNAVVNVAGTLIAADDGVQVNGGDRIVLTSTGSIFGSYGLFATGFDGGNVFVVDGLIDAEFDGILLGSSNSGNSVTIAGHVIGGDSGINNSSGDDNTVRITAGGVLEGTSVAYAFGGDLGTQSTLVNHGTILGGTGGAVVNSSNDPALAFTNAGLTDGDVTLGTGTDSIVNSGTILGAVDLGGGADTFTMLGSGTVTGDIAGGAGNDTFRGGSLSDRFLGGDDNDTFYGGGGNDLLYGEAGNDRFFADTDASADTYNGGDGNDTVNYLLSSAGIRL
;
A
#
# COMPACT_ATOMS: atom_id res chain seq x y z
N MET A 1 33.37 14.85 -12.59
CA MET A 1 33.60 14.04 -11.37
C MET A 1 32.50 14.39 -10.40
N PRO A 2 31.85 13.40 -9.76
CA PRO A 2 30.87 13.69 -8.72
C PRO A 2 31.57 14.42 -7.57
N THR A 3 30.90 15.42 -7.00
CA THR A 3 31.33 16.04 -5.74
C THR A 3 30.87 15.12 -4.62
N VAL A 4 31.80 14.40 -4.00
CA VAL A 4 31.50 13.56 -2.84
C VAL A 4 31.68 14.40 -1.58
N ILE A 5 30.60 14.54 -0.82
CA ILE A 5 30.60 15.08 0.53
C ILE A 5 30.59 13.87 1.46
N SER A 6 31.78 13.47 1.92
CA SER A 6 31.91 12.48 3.00
C SER A 6 31.75 13.22 4.33
N THR A 7 30.76 12.81 5.11
CA THR A 7 30.55 13.34 6.45
C THR A 7 31.34 12.48 7.42
N SER A 8 32.56 12.88 7.78
CA SER A 8 33.36 12.19 8.81
C SER A 8 32.81 12.38 10.24
N GLN A 9 31.50 12.59 10.37
CA GLN A 9 30.80 12.83 11.63
C GLN A 9 29.89 11.65 11.94
N ALA A 10 29.71 11.38 13.24
CA ALA A 10 28.87 10.28 13.75
C ALA A 10 27.38 10.40 13.40
N VAL A 11 26.99 11.44 12.67
CA VAL A 11 25.68 11.67 12.06
C VAL A 11 25.97 12.28 10.69
N GLY A 12 25.24 11.90 9.64
CA GLY A 12 25.33 12.57 8.34
C GLY A 12 24.89 14.03 8.41
N LEU A 13 24.37 14.58 7.31
CA LEU A 13 23.92 15.97 7.31
C LEU A 13 22.67 16.14 8.20
N VAL A 14 22.73 17.04 9.18
CA VAL A 14 21.57 17.37 10.04
C VAL A 14 20.84 18.60 9.52
N ILE A 15 19.52 18.47 9.36
CA ILE A 15 18.59 19.56 9.00
C ILE A 15 17.70 19.83 10.22
N ASP A 16 17.86 20.99 10.85
CA ASP A 16 17.20 21.41 12.11
C ASP A 16 16.59 22.81 11.98
N ASP A 17 15.85 23.25 13.00
CA ASP A 17 15.12 24.54 13.00
C ASP A 17 16.02 25.76 12.68
N ASP A 18 17.30 25.69 13.03
CA ASP A 18 18.25 26.76 12.76
C ASP A 18 18.58 26.86 11.25
N ASN A 19 18.46 25.76 10.51
CA ASN A 19 18.83 25.69 9.09
C ASN A 19 17.64 25.55 8.12
N VAL A 20 16.45 25.09 8.54
CA VAL A 20 15.24 25.09 7.69
C VAL A 20 14.59 26.46 7.51
N ALA A 21 14.84 27.43 8.41
CA ALA A 21 14.20 28.75 8.32
C ALA A 21 14.63 29.60 7.10
N ASN A 22 15.64 29.18 6.33
CA ASN A 22 16.33 30.04 5.36
C ASN A 22 16.14 29.68 3.87
N ALA A 23 15.84 28.43 3.49
CA ALA A 23 15.55 27.97 2.12
C ALA A 23 15.38 26.43 2.07
N PRO A 24 14.85 25.86 0.96
CA PRO A 24 14.92 24.42 0.71
C PRO A 24 16.36 23.91 0.62
N PHE A 25 16.59 22.68 1.08
CA PHE A 25 17.86 21.97 0.95
C PHE A 25 17.92 21.19 -0.37
N PHE A 26 19.09 21.18 -1.03
CA PHE A 26 19.29 20.51 -2.32
C PHE A 26 20.56 19.66 -2.34
N VAL A 27 20.40 18.39 -2.70
CA VAL A 27 21.49 17.52 -3.18
C VAL A 27 21.43 17.50 -4.70
N LEU A 28 22.39 18.18 -5.33
CA LEU A 28 22.40 18.34 -6.79
C LEU A 28 22.73 17.01 -7.52
N PRO A 29 22.38 16.84 -8.81
CA PRO A 29 22.54 15.57 -9.55
C PRO A 29 23.93 14.93 -9.56
N ASN A 30 25.00 15.74 -9.38
CA ASN A 30 26.38 15.26 -9.35
C ASN A 30 26.99 15.27 -7.94
N VAL A 31 26.16 15.46 -6.91
CA VAL A 31 26.58 15.43 -5.51
C VAL A 31 26.23 14.08 -4.93
N SER A 32 27.19 13.46 -4.24
CA SER A 32 26.95 12.28 -3.41
C SER A 32 27.21 12.65 -1.96
N ILE A 33 26.25 12.34 -1.08
CA ILE A 33 26.42 12.40 0.37
C ILE A 33 26.57 10.97 0.86
N GLN A 34 27.67 10.69 1.55
CA GLN A 34 27.98 9.36 2.05
C GLN A 34 28.30 9.41 3.54
N SER A 35 27.57 8.62 4.34
CA SER A 35 27.90 8.42 5.75
C SER A 35 29.01 7.37 5.92
N ASP A 36 29.60 7.32 7.11
CA ASP A 36 30.75 6.45 7.38
C ASP A 36 30.33 4.97 7.36
N ALA A 37 31.02 4.15 6.56
CA ALA A 37 30.71 2.72 6.44
C ALA A 37 30.84 1.99 7.78
N GLY A 38 29.83 1.19 8.14
CA GLY A 38 29.79 0.46 9.42
C GLY A 38 29.42 1.32 10.63
N SER A 39 28.97 2.55 10.41
CA SER A 39 28.33 3.39 11.44
C SER A 39 26.81 3.14 11.51
N PHE A 40 26.15 3.69 12.53
CA PHE A 40 24.69 3.83 12.62
C PHE A 40 24.27 5.25 12.22
N SER A 41 24.92 5.78 11.17
CA SER A 41 24.75 7.17 10.75
C SER A 41 23.94 7.24 9.46
N ASP A 42 22.86 7.99 9.53
CA ASP A 42 22.03 8.34 8.37
C ASP A 42 22.81 9.23 7.40
N ALA A 43 22.45 9.25 6.11
CA ALA A 43 23.04 10.23 5.19
C ALA A 43 22.46 11.64 5.43
N ILE A 44 21.16 11.75 5.68
CA ILE A 44 20.49 12.98 6.12
C ILE A 44 19.59 12.67 7.31
N ARG A 45 19.65 13.50 8.35
CA ARG A 45 18.74 13.46 9.49
C ARG A 45 17.99 14.77 9.61
N VAL A 46 16.66 14.75 9.60
CA VAL A 46 15.81 15.94 9.73
C VAL A 46 15.16 15.96 11.10
N THR A 47 15.43 17.00 11.87
CA THR A 47 14.95 17.20 13.27
C THR A 47 14.26 18.55 13.46
N ALA A 48 13.76 19.17 12.38
CA ALA A 48 13.00 20.41 12.45
C ALA A 48 11.69 20.23 13.24
N THR A 49 11.40 21.14 14.18
CA THR A 49 10.22 21.10 15.05
C THR A 49 9.39 22.39 15.05
N ALA A 50 9.83 23.44 14.35
CA ALA A 50 9.15 24.73 14.30
C ALA A 50 9.01 25.36 12.88
N GLY A 51 9.27 24.59 11.82
CA GLY A 51 9.02 24.99 10.43
C GLY A 51 9.00 23.83 9.43
N ASN A 52 8.28 24.02 8.31
CA ASN A 52 8.26 23.05 7.20
C ASN A 52 9.67 22.86 6.61
N ALA A 53 10.14 21.61 6.56
CA ALA A 53 11.39 21.26 5.90
C ALA A 53 11.14 20.87 4.45
N VAL A 54 11.89 21.44 3.50
CA VAL A 54 11.85 21.02 2.09
C VAL A 54 13.21 20.48 1.69
N VAL A 55 13.27 19.20 1.32
CA VAL A 55 14.49 18.48 0.97
C VAL A 55 14.38 17.93 -0.45
N ASN A 56 15.30 18.31 -1.32
CA ASN A 56 15.34 17.85 -2.71
C ASN A 56 16.61 17.03 -2.96
N VAL A 57 16.44 15.74 -3.25
CA VAL A 57 17.53 14.80 -3.50
C VAL A 57 17.56 14.45 -4.98
N ALA A 58 18.34 15.18 -5.76
CA ALA A 58 18.58 14.87 -7.18
C ALA A 58 19.88 14.08 -7.41
N GLY A 59 20.79 14.13 -6.44
CA GLY A 59 22.05 13.37 -6.44
C GLY A 59 21.92 12.00 -5.79
N THR A 60 23.00 11.55 -5.14
CA THR A 60 23.04 10.22 -4.51
C THR A 60 23.20 10.35 -2.99
N LEU A 61 22.43 9.58 -2.24
CA LEU A 61 22.64 9.35 -0.81
C LEU A 61 23.08 7.91 -0.59
N ILE A 62 24.14 7.71 0.19
CA ILE A 62 24.65 6.40 0.56
C ILE A 62 24.82 6.39 2.08
N ALA A 63 23.94 5.70 2.79
CA ALA A 63 23.96 5.60 4.23
C ALA A 63 24.40 4.20 4.69
N ALA A 64 25.07 4.16 5.84
CA ALA A 64 25.29 2.93 6.59
C ALA A 64 24.07 2.54 7.46
N ASP A 65 23.20 3.50 7.79
CA ASP A 65 21.92 3.28 8.46
C ASP A 65 20.77 3.80 7.57
N ASP A 66 20.13 4.92 7.89
CA ASP A 66 19.02 5.43 7.07
C ASP A 66 19.50 6.34 5.94
N GLY A 67 18.95 6.17 4.73
CA GLY A 67 19.15 7.12 3.64
C GLY A 67 18.72 8.52 4.06
N VAL A 68 17.46 8.65 4.51
CA VAL A 68 16.98 9.85 5.21
C VAL A 68 16.13 9.46 6.40
N GLN A 69 16.50 9.99 7.58
CA GLN A 69 15.70 9.85 8.80
C GLN A 69 14.94 11.15 9.08
N VAL A 70 13.68 11.01 9.47
CA VAL A 70 12.75 12.11 9.79
C VAL A 70 12.25 11.95 11.23
N ASN A 71 12.66 12.87 12.10
CA ASN A 71 12.34 12.87 13.54
C ASN A 71 11.63 14.15 14.00
N GLY A 72 11.29 15.04 13.08
CA GLY A 72 10.66 16.35 13.34
C GLY A 72 9.14 16.29 13.50
N GLY A 73 8.55 17.35 14.05
CA GLY A 73 7.09 17.46 14.28
C GLY A 73 6.32 18.37 13.31
N ASP A 74 6.95 18.75 12.19
CA ASP A 74 6.34 19.56 11.14
C ASP A 74 6.26 18.79 9.81
N ARG A 75 5.52 19.36 8.85
CA ARG A 75 5.39 18.81 7.50
C ARG A 75 6.72 18.88 6.74
N ILE A 76 7.37 17.73 6.59
CA ILE A 76 8.52 17.56 5.71
C ILE A 76 8.03 17.26 4.30
N VAL A 77 8.57 17.98 3.32
CA VAL A 77 8.41 17.66 1.89
C VAL A 77 9.75 17.18 1.38
N LEU A 78 9.85 15.89 1.10
CA LEU A 78 11.04 15.28 0.52
C LEU A 78 10.74 14.85 -0.91
N THR A 79 11.50 15.36 -1.87
CA THR A 79 11.43 14.94 -3.27
C THR A 79 12.74 14.30 -3.68
N SER A 80 12.71 13.02 -4.06
CA SER A 80 13.86 12.28 -4.56
C SER A 80 13.71 12.03 -6.06
N THR A 81 14.57 12.64 -6.87
CA THR A 81 14.73 12.34 -8.30
C THR A 81 16.03 11.57 -8.58
N GLY A 82 16.90 11.47 -7.57
CA GLY A 82 18.18 10.79 -7.62
C GLY A 82 18.10 9.37 -7.07
N SER A 83 19.11 8.95 -6.32
CA SER A 83 19.18 7.59 -5.75
C SER A 83 19.50 7.63 -4.27
N ILE A 84 18.79 6.84 -3.48
CA ILE A 84 18.97 6.71 -2.04
C ILE A 84 19.23 5.25 -1.71
N PHE A 85 20.34 5.00 -1.01
CA PHE A 85 20.77 3.68 -0.56
C PHE A 85 21.00 3.69 0.96
N GLY A 86 20.53 2.66 1.66
CA GLY A 86 20.70 2.52 3.12
C GLY A 86 20.12 1.21 3.67
N SER A 87 20.24 1.01 4.98
CA SER A 87 19.51 -0.02 5.72
C SER A 87 18.01 0.20 5.58
N TYR A 88 17.56 1.43 5.80
CA TYR A 88 16.25 1.91 5.39
C TYR A 88 16.44 3.03 4.36
N GLY A 89 15.58 3.10 3.36
CA GLY A 89 15.66 4.18 2.37
C GLY A 89 15.22 5.51 2.97
N LEU A 90 13.99 5.55 3.45
CA LEU A 90 13.42 6.66 4.21
C LEU A 90 12.80 6.12 5.50
N PHE A 91 13.16 6.69 6.65
CA PHE A 91 12.57 6.31 7.92
C PHE A 91 11.95 7.52 8.63
N ALA A 92 10.63 7.52 8.77
CA ALA A 92 9.90 8.51 9.58
C ALA A 92 9.64 7.94 10.98
N THR A 93 10.25 8.53 12.02
CA THR A 93 10.29 7.96 13.39
C THR A 93 9.55 8.79 14.46
N GLY A 94 9.11 10.03 14.15
CA GLY A 94 8.66 11.02 15.16
C GLY A 94 7.21 11.54 15.00
N PHE A 95 6.71 12.18 16.08
CA PHE A 95 5.34 12.70 16.22
C PHE A 95 5.04 13.88 15.29
N ASP A 96 3.97 13.74 14.48
CA ASP A 96 3.11 14.77 13.85
C ASP A 96 3.16 14.90 12.31
N GLY A 97 1.98 14.73 11.67
CA GLY A 97 1.41 15.83 10.88
C GLY A 97 1.38 15.77 9.35
N GLY A 98 1.57 14.61 8.72
CA GLY A 98 1.35 14.47 7.27
C GLY A 98 2.48 14.96 6.37
N ASN A 99 3.65 14.36 6.58
CA ASN A 99 4.80 14.49 5.69
C ASN A 99 4.43 14.10 4.25
N VAL A 100 5.13 14.70 3.29
CA VAL A 100 4.93 14.45 1.86
C VAL A 100 6.25 13.93 1.29
N PHE A 101 6.25 12.68 0.89
CA PHE A 101 7.36 12.01 0.24
C PHE A 101 7.02 11.80 -1.24
N VAL A 102 7.86 12.31 -2.13
CA VAL A 102 7.75 12.12 -3.58
C VAL A 102 9.01 11.42 -4.06
N VAL A 103 8.85 10.23 -4.62
CA VAL A 103 9.95 9.39 -5.11
C VAL A 103 9.80 9.23 -6.63
N ASP A 104 10.48 10.10 -7.36
CA ASP A 104 10.61 10.05 -8.82
C ASP A 104 11.86 9.26 -9.26
N GLY A 105 12.83 9.11 -8.35
CA GLY A 105 14.10 8.41 -8.55
C GLY A 105 14.08 6.97 -8.03
N LEU A 106 15.23 6.51 -7.56
CA LEU A 106 15.41 5.17 -6.97
C LEU A 106 15.58 5.28 -5.45
N ILE A 107 14.86 4.43 -4.73
CA ILE A 107 15.20 4.04 -3.37
C ILE A 107 15.48 2.54 -3.39
N ASP A 108 16.64 2.14 -2.86
CA ASP A 108 17.06 0.74 -2.78
C ASP A 108 17.64 0.49 -1.38
N ALA A 109 16.90 -0.22 -0.55
CA ALA A 109 17.17 -0.40 0.87
C ALA A 109 17.35 -1.88 1.26
N GLU A 110 18.18 -2.14 2.27
CA GLU A 110 18.41 -3.50 2.79
C GLU A 110 17.22 -4.08 3.56
N PHE A 111 16.49 -3.24 4.29
CA PHE A 111 15.26 -3.60 5.01
C PHE A 111 14.06 -2.95 4.33
N ASP A 112 13.41 -1.96 4.95
CA ASP A 112 12.27 -1.30 4.34
C ASP A 112 12.70 -0.15 3.43
N GLY A 113 12.14 -0.09 2.22
CA GLY A 113 12.36 1.03 1.30
C GLY A 113 11.89 2.34 1.94
N ILE A 114 10.67 2.34 2.49
CA ILE A 114 10.13 3.43 3.30
C ILE A 114 9.46 2.85 4.55
N LEU A 115 9.90 3.29 5.73
CA LEU A 115 9.29 2.96 7.01
C LEU A 115 8.52 4.16 7.56
N LEU A 116 7.22 3.99 7.74
CA LEU A 116 6.32 4.94 8.41
C LEU A 116 6.09 4.45 9.85
N GLY A 117 6.91 4.95 10.79
CA GLY A 117 6.97 4.49 12.17
C GLY A 117 5.80 4.93 13.07
N SER A 118 5.87 4.62 14.36
CA SER A 118 4.73 4.73 15.27
C SER A 118 4.27 6.16 15.52
N SER A 119 2.95 6.39 15.53
CA SER A 119 2.30 7.72 15.68
C SER A 119 2.39 8.62 14.44
N ASN A 120 2.90 8.11 13.31
CA ASN A 120 2.92 8.83 12.03
C ASN A 120 1.60 8.64 11.27
N SER A 121 0.65 9.54 11.52
CA SER A 121 -0.60 9.58 10.77
C SER A 121 -0.67 10.73 9.75
N GLY A 122 -1.42 10.53 8.67
CA GLY A 122 -1.70 11.56 7.67
C GLY A 122 -0.60 11.77 6.62
N ASN A 123 0.42 10.92 6.56
CA ASN A 123 1.54 11.04 5.61
C ASN A 123 1.09 10.70 4.19
N SER A 124 1.70 11.35 3.21
CA SER A 124 1.49 11.08 1.80
C SER A 124 2.80 10.63 1.15
N VAL A 125 2.79 9.46 0.53
CA VAL A 125 3.88 8.95 -0.30
C VAL A 125 3.40 8.85 -1.73
N THR A 126 4.11 9.46 -2.67
CA THR A 126 3.88 9.32 -4.11
C THR A 126 5.11 8.71 -4.77
N ILE A 127 4.92 7.61 -5.49
CA ILE A 127 5.99 6.88 -6.19
C ILE A 127 5.77 6.99 -7.70
N ALA A 128 6.70 7.64 -8.38
CA ALA A 128 6.80 7.67 -9.84
C ALA A 128 8.08 7.04 -10.38
N GLY A 129 9.08 6.84 -9.53
CA GLY A 129 10.27 6.04 -9.80
C GLY A 129 10.13 4.63 -9.24
N HIS A 130 11.17 4.13 -8.56
CA HIS A 130 11.22 2.77 -8.04
C HIS A 130 11.62 2.78 -6.57
N VAL A 131 10.79 2.16 -5.73
CA VAL A 131 11.12 1.90 -4.32
C VAL A 131 11.31 0.40 -4.15
N ILE A 132 12.49 0.00 -3.69
CA ILE A 132 12.89 -1.38 -3.41
C ILE A 132 13.23 -1.49 -1.93
N GLY A 133 12.62 -2.44 -1.24
CA GLY A 133 13.04 -2.87 0.09
C GLY A 133 13.45 -4.33 0.11
N GLY A 134 14.54 -4.63 0.80
CA GLY A 134 14.99 -5.99 1.06
C GLY A 134 14.04 -6.79 1.95
N ASP A 135 13.20 -6.15 2.77
CA ASP A 135 12.07 -6.80 3.46
C ASP A 135 10.75 -6.30 2.88
N SER A 136 10.37 -5.05 3.21
CA SER A 136 9.16 -4.42 2.67
C SER A 136 9.46 -3.24 1.75
N GLY A 137 8.76 -3.10 0.64
CA GLY A 137 8.88 -1.87 -0.17
C GLY A 137 8.46 -0.64 0.63
N ILE A 138 7.28 -0.71 1.25
CA ILE A 138 6.83 0.22 2.29
C ILE A 138 6.33 -0.58 3.48
N ASN A 139 6.72 -0.13 4.67
CA ASN A 139 6.21 -0.61 5.94
C ASN A 139 5.42 0.52 6.63
N ASN A 140 4.10 0.37 6.64
CA ASN A 140 3.13 1.25 7.28
C ASN A 140 2.46 0.55 8.48
N SER A 141 3.22 -0.23 9.27
CA SER A 141 2.67 -1.13 10.30
C SER A 141 2.28 -0.45 11.62
N SER A 142 2.46 0.86 11.74
CA SER A 142 2.31 1.58 13.01
C SER A 142 1.75 3.00 12.89
N GLY A 143 1.22 3.35 11.71
CA GLY A 143 0.68 4.66 11.39
C GLY A 143 -0.62 4.56 10.59
N ASP A 144 -1.63 5.31 11.00
CA ASP A 144 -2.97 5.28 10.40
C ASP A 144 -3.23 6.52 9.52
N ASP A 145 -4.24 6.51 8.65
CA ASP A 145 -4.57 7.63 7.74
C ASP A 145 -3.40 8.03 6.80
N ASN A 146 -2.50 7.10 6.51
CA ASN A 146 -1.43 7.32 5.55
C ASN A 146 -1.94 7.02 4.14
N THR A 147 -1.54 7.86 3.18
CA THR A 147 -1.88 7.71 1.76
C THR A 147 -0.64 7.37 0.95
N VAL A 148 -0.61 6.18 0.34
CA VAL A 148 0.41 5.78 -0.61
C VAL A 148 -0.18 5.74 -2.01
N ARG A 149 0.48 6.41 -2.96
CA ARG A 149 0.10 6.42 -4.37
C ARG A 149 1.26 6.00 -5.27
N ILE A 150 1.10 4.89 -5.97
CA ILE A 150 1.99 4.46 -7.05
C ILE A 150 1.40 4.98 -8.36
N THR A 151 2.16 5.80 -9.08
CA THR A 151 1.75 6.35 -10.38
C THR A 151 1.99 5.33 -11.50
N ALA A 152 1.49 5.59 -12.72
CA ALA A 152 1.59 4.64 -13.83
C ALA A 152 3.02 4.25 -14.26
N GLY A 153 4.02 5.08 -13.95
CA GLY A 153 5.44 4.74 -14.16
C GLY A 153 6.14 4.23 -12.91
N GLY A 154 5.47 4.28 -11.75
CA GLY A 154 6.02 3.92 -10.46
C GLY A 154 6.05 2.41 -10.23
N VAL A 155 7.08 1.96 -9.53
CA VAL A 155 7.24 0.58 -9.09
C VAL A 155 7.49 0.55 -7.58
N LEU A 156 6.71 -0.26 -6.88
CA LEU A 156 6.91 -0.58 -5.47
C LEU A 156 7.25 -2.07 -5.36
N GLU A 157 8.38 -2.40 -4.77
CA GLU A 157 8.90 -3.76 -4.69
C GLU A 157 9.42 -4.06 -3.28
N GLY A 158 9.08 -5.24 -2.76
CA GLY A 158 9.65 -5.77 -1.53
C GLY A 158 9.92 -7.26 -1.65
N THR A 159 11.07 -7.74 -1.15
CA THR A 159 11.41 -9.16 -1.32
C THR A 159 10.55 -10.10 -0.46
N SER A 160 10.01 -9.59 0.65
CA SER A 160 8.97 -10.26 1.43
C SER A 160 7.60 -9.70 1.06
N VAL A 161 7.36 -8.41 1.29
CA VAL A 161 6.04 -7.77 1.08
C VAL A 161 6.21 -6.43 0.37
N ALA A 162 5.43 -6.12 -0.66
CA ALA A 162 5.58 -4.80 -1.30
C ALA A 162 5.04 -3.66 -0.42
N TYR A 163 3.84 -3.82 0.12
CA TYR A 163 3.21 -2.87 1.05
C TYR A 163 2.69 -3.60 2.29
N ALA A 164 3.36 -3.41 3.42
CA ALA A 164 2.89 -3.86 4.73
C ALA A 164 2.14 -2.73 5.43
N PHE A 165 1.04 -3.02 6.14
CA PHE A 165 0.29 -2.03 6.92
C PHE A 165 -0.25 -2.61 8.23
N GLY A 166 -0.62 -1.74 9.18
CA GLY A 166 -1.11 -2.11 10.50
C GLY A 166 -1.17 -0.89 11.45
N GLY A 167 -1.73 -1.03 12.66
CA GLY A 167 -1.89 0.10 13.59
C GLY A 167 -3.14 0.06 14.49
N ASP A 168 -3.03 0.67 15.68
CA ASP A 168 -4.05 0.57 16.75
C ASP A 168 -5.03 1.76 16.83
N LEU A 169 -5.03 2.76 15.92
CA LEU A 169 -5.76 4.03 16.11
C LEU A 169 -7.08 4.15 15.32
N GLY A 170 -7.49 3.11 14.58
CA GLY A 170 -8.86 2.97 14.06
C GLY A 170 -9.26 3.93 12.93
N THR A 171 -8.30 4.56 12.24
CA THR A 171 -8.54 5.34 11.01
C THR A 171 -8.01 4.63 9.77
N GLN A 172 -8.72 4.75 8.64
CA GLN A 172 -8.42 4.00 7.42
C GLN A 172 -7.20 4.57 6.66
N SER A 173 -6.20 3.74 6.36
CA SER A 173 -5.12 4.10 5.42
C SER A 173 -5.57 3.90 3.97
N THR A 174 -4.92 4.59 3.03
CA THR A 174 -5.26 4.53 1.60
C THR A 174 -4.06 4.07 0.77
N LEU A 175 -4.25 3.05 -0.06
CA LEU A 175 -3.30 2.60 -1.06
C LEU A 175 -3.92 2.79 -2.46
N VAL A 176 -3.22 3.47 -3.36
CA VAL A 176 -3.66 3.66 -4.74
C VAL A 176 -2.57 3.23 -5.71
N ASN A 177 -2.83 2.16 -6.45
CA ASN A 177 -1.93 1.65 -7.47
C ASN A 177 -2.42 1.99 -8.88
N HIS A 178 -1.63 2.77 -9.63
CA HIS A 178 -1.78 2.91 -11.08
C HIS A 178 -0.59 2.31 -11.85
N GLY A 179 0.48 1.90 -11.15
CA GLY A 179 1.72 1.40 -11.72
C GLY A 179 1.89 -0.08 -11.44
N THR A 180 3.01 -0.43 -10.83
CA THR A 180 3.34 -1.82 -10.51
C THR A 180 3.66 -1.97 -9.02
N ILE A 181 2.98 -2.92 -8.37
CA ILE A 181 3.33 -3.45 -7.06
C ILE A 181 3.88 -4.87 -7.29
N LEU A 182 5.10 -5.13 -6.83
CA LEU A 182 5.80 -6.40 -6.95
C LEU A 182 5.98 -7.00 -5.55
N GLY A 183 5.06 -7.89 -5.18
CA GLY A 183 5.11 -8.66 -3.95
C GLY A 183 6.17 -9.73 -3.97
N GLY A 184 6.69 -10.04 -2.78
CA GLY A 184 7.70 -11.04 -2.56
C GLY A 184 7.12 -12.35 -2.04
N THR A 185 7.88 -13.06 -1.19
CA THR A 185 7.46 -14.34 -0.63
C THR A 185 6.26 -14.26 0.31
N GLY A 186 5.97 -13.08 0.86
CA GLY A 186 4.86 -12.82 1.79
C GLY A 186 3.61 -12.24 1.12
N GLY A 187 3.69 -11.76 -0.11
CA GLY A 187 2.57 -11.16 -0.84
C GLY A 187 2.83 -9.74 -1.30
N ALA A 188 1.84 -9.13 -1.96
CA ALA A 188 1.91 -7.77 -2.46
C ALA A 188 1.44 -6.75 -1.41
N VAL A 189 0.29 -7.00 -0.78
CA VAL A 189 -0.31 -6.12 0.22
C VAL A 189 -0.69 -6.97 1.41
N VAL A 190 -0.10 -6.70 2.59
CA VAL A 190 -0.26 -7.56 3.76
C VAL A 190 -0.51 -6.74 5.01
N ASN A 191 -1.55 -7.08 5.78
CA ASN A 191 -1.70 -6.60 7.13
C ASN A 191 -0.73 -7.34 8.08
N SER A 192 0.06 -6.60 8.86
CA SER A 192 1.08 -7.12 9.76
C SER A 192 0.75 -6.94 11.27
N SER A 193 -0.41 -6.35 11.65
CA SER A 193 -0.78 -6.14 13.06
C SER A 193 -2.30 -5.92 13.31
N ASN A 194 -2.72 -5.69 14.57
CA ASN A 194 -4.07 -5.21 14.88
C ASN A 194 -4.19 -3.73 14.45
N ASP A 195 -5.35 -3.12 14.18
CA ASP A 195 -6.34 -3.45 13.15
C ASP A 195 -6.93 -2.15 12.57
N PRO A 196 -6.27 -1.51 11.59
CA PRO A 196 -6.83 -0.40 10.85
C PRO A 196 -7.33 -0.84 9.47
N ALA A 197 -8.47 -0.29 9.06
CA ALA A 197 -9.00 -0.45 7.72
C ALA A 197 -8.03 0.06 6.63
N LEU A 198 -8.10 -0.54 5.45
CA LEU A 198 -7.41 -0.16 4.23
C LEU A 198 -8.41 0.11 3.10
N ALA A 199 -8.29 1.27 2.47
CA ALA A 199 -8.89 1.55 1.17
C ALA A 199 -7.84 1.33 0.07
N PHE A 200 -7.96 0.22 -0.66
CA PHE A 200 -7.06 -0.12 -1.77
C PHE A 200 -7.75 0.07 -3.13
N THR A 201 -7.25 1.01 -3.93
CA THR A 201 -7.65 1.15 -5.35
C THR A 201 -6.55 0.64 -6.25
N ASN A 202 -6.83 -0.40 -7.03
CA ASN A 202 -5.90 -0.97 -8.00
C ASN A 202 -6.37 -0.73 -9.44
N ALA A 203 -5.62 0.05 -10.20
CA ALA A 203 -5.76 0.24 -11.65
C ALA A 203 -4.53 -0.25 -12.43
N GLY A 204 -3.46 -0.64 -11.72
CA GLY A 204 -2.21 -1.13 -12.28
C GLY A 204 -2.06 -2.64 -12.17
N LEU A 205 -0.80 -3.09 -12.12
CA LEU A 205 -0.43 -4.47 -11.80
C LEU A 205 -0.09 -4.59 -10.32
N THR A 206 -0.67 -5.58 -9.66
CA THR A 206 -0.30 -6.05 -8.33
C THR A 206 0.09 -7.51 -8.46
N ASP A 207 1.39 -7.83 -8.34
CA ASP A 207 1.91 -9.19 -8.46
C ASP A 207 2.12 -9.79 -7.08
N GLY A 208 1.37 -10.84 -6.73
CA GLY A 208 1.32 -11.44 -5.40
C GLY A 208 -0.02 -11.30 -4.69
N ASP A 209 -0.17 -12.06 -3.61
CA ASP A 209 -1.39 -12.11 -2.81
C ASP A 209 -1.68 -10.79 -2.08
N VAL A 210 -2.96 -10.50 -1.88
CA VAL A 210 -3.45 -9.37 -1.07
C VAL A 210 -4.16 -9.97 0.14
N THR A 211 -3.64 -9.73 1.33
CA THR A 211 -4.18 -10.27 2.60
C THR A 211 -4.38 -9.13 3.58
N LEU A 212 -5.63 -8.83 3.91
CA LEU A 212 -6.01 -7.69 4.74
C LEU A 212 -6.30 -8.09 6.20
N GLY A 213 -6.89 -7.16 6.96
CA GLY A 213 -6.94 -7.16 8.42
C GLY A 213 -8.24 -7.69 9.00
N THR A 214 -8.62 -7.19 10.18
CA THR A 214 -9.97 -7.39 10.75
C THR A 214 -10.84 -6.13 10.67
N GLY A 215 -10.33 -5.12 9.96
CA GLY A 215 -10.89 -3.78 9.85
C GLY A 215 -11.76 -3.69 8.61
N THR A 216 -12.70 -2.74 8.59
CA THR A 216 -13.60 -2.55 7.45
C THR A 216 -12.86 -2.09 6.19
N ASP A 217 -12.49 -3.06 5.36
CA ASP A 217 -11.60 -2.90 4.22
C ASP A 217 -12.38 -2.67 2.92
N SER A 218 -11.74 -2.01 1.96
CA SER A 218 -12.32 -1.75 0.65
C SER A 218 -11.29 -1.91 -0.45
N ILE A 219 -11.57 -2.83 -1.38
CA ILE A 219 -10.81 -2.98 -2.62
C ILE A 219 -11.66 -2.54 -3.82
N VAL A 220 -11.13 -1.63 -4.63
CA VAL A 220 -11.67 -1.32 -5.96
C VAL A 220 -10.61 -1.68 -7.01
N ASN A 221 -10.88 -2.71 -7.80
CA ASN A 221 -9.95 -3.23 -8.80
C ASN A 221 -10.46 -2.99 -10.23
N SER A 222 -9.73 -2.19 -11.00
CA SER A 222 -9.86 -2.08 -12.46
C SER A 222 -8.61 -2.57 -13.21
N GLY A 223 -7.58 -2.97 -12.47
CA GLY A 223 -6.31 -3.48 -12.99
C GLY A 223 -6.20 -5.00 -12.86
N THR A 224 -4.98 -5.48 -12.64
CA THR A 224 -4.69 -6.92 -12.49
C THR A 224 -4.08 -7.18 -11.12
N ILE A 225 -4.63 -8.16 -10.40
CA ILE A 225 -4.03 -8.76 -9.21
C ILE A 225 -3.65 -10.20 -9.57
N LEU A 226 -2.35 -10.51 -9.57
CA LEU A 226 -1.80 -11.84 -9.81
C LEU A 226 -1.59 -12.58 -8.49
N GLY A 227 -2.69 -12.95 -7.85
CA GLY A 227 -2.70 -13.61 -6.54
C GLY A 227 -4.12 -13.84 -6.06
N ALA A 228 -4.24 -14.45 -4.88
CA ALA A 228 -5.48 -14.48 -4.13
C ALA A 228 -5.71 -13.13 -3.42
N VAL A 229 -6.97 -12.86 -3.10
CA VAL A 229 -7.39 -11.75 -2.26
C VAL A 229 -8.10 -12.33 -1.04
N ASP A 230 -7.64 -11.95 0.14
CA ASP A 230 -8.24 -12.27 1.43
C ASP A 230 -8.51 -10.95 2.15
N LEU A 231 -9.79 -10.61 2.33
CA LEU A 231 -10.20 -9.38 3.03
C LEU A 231 -10.08 -9.54 4.56
N GLY A 232 -9.96 -10.77 5.06
CA GLY A 232 -9.69 -11.07 6.46
C GLY A 232 -10.94 -11.05 7.32
N GLY A 233 -11.19 -9.99 8.07
CA GLY A 233 -12.46 -9.81 8.73
C GLY A 233 -12.83 -8.34 8.79
N GLY A 234 -14.04 -8.06 9.28
CA GLY A 234 -14.56 -6.70 9.24
C GLY A 234 -15.94 -6.70 8.62
N ALA A 235 -16.17 -5.77 7.70
CA ALA A 235 -17.42 -5.70 6.97
C ALA A 235 -17.06 -5.07 5.63
N ASP A 236 -16.53 -5.89 4.76
CA ASP A 236 -15.59 -5.46 3.75
C ASP A 236 -16.28 -5.33 2.40
N THR A 237 -15.60 -4.63 1.49
CA THR A 237 -16.12 -4.43 0.14
C THR A 237 -15.07 -4.76 -0.89
N PHE A 238 -15.43 -5.63 -1.83
CA PHE A 238 -14.64 -5.88 -3.03
C PHE A 238 -15.46 -5.48 -4.26
N THR A 239 -14.92 -4.58 -5.08
CA THR A 239 -15.55 -4.15 -6.33
C THR A 239 -14.59 -4.28 -7.50
N MET A 240 -14.94 -5.12 -8.46
CA MET A 240 -14.31 -5.19 -9.76
C MET A 240 -14.94 -4.15 -10.71
N LEU A 241 -14.12 -3.47 -11.51
CA LEU A 241 -14.55 -2.49 -12.51
C LEU A 241 -14.06 -2.89 -13.90
N GLY A 242 -14.97 -2.87 -14.88
CA GLY A 242 -14.64 -3.12 -16.28
C GLY A 242 -14.01 -4.50 -16.48
N SER A 243 -12.81 -4.53 -17.05
CA SER A 243 -12.05 -5.76 -17.33
C SER A 243 -10.96 -6.03 -16.27
N GLY A 244 -11.13 -5.51 -15.05
CA GLY A 244 -10.25 -5.86 -13.93
C GLY A 244 -10.22 -7.37 -13.71
N THR A 245 -9.10 -7.89 -13.21
CA THR A 245 -8.91 -9.33 -12.99
C THR A 245 -8.22 -9.62 -11.67
N VAL A 246 -8.62 -10.71 -11.03
CA VAL A 246 -7.88 -11.41 -9.97
C VAL A 246 -7.68 -12.84 -10.44
N THR A 247 -6.46 -13.38 -10.33
CA THR A 247 -6.18 -14.75 -10.81
C THR A 247 -6.46 -15.83 -9.77
N GLY A 248 -6.46 -15.47 -8.49
CA GLY A 248 -6.80 -16.35 -7.37
C GLY A 248 -8.25 -16.18 -6.90
N ASP A 249 -8.54 -16.85 -5.80
CA ASP A 249 -9.82 -16.75 -5.10
C ASP A 249 -9.91 -15.37 -4.39
N ILE A 250 -11.12 -14.84 -4.28
CA ILE A 250 -11.41 -13.62 -3.52
C ILE A 250 -12.28 -14.02 -2.33
N ALA A 251 -11.71 -13.96 -1.13
CA ALA A 251 -12.35 -14.35 0.13
C ALA A 251 -12.67 -13.12 0.99
N GLY A 252 -13.86 -13.10 1.60
CA GLY A 252 -14.29 -12.07 2.55
C GLY A 252 -13.79 -12.34 3.95
N GLY A 253 -13.97 -13.58 4.40
CA GLY A 253 -13.54 -14.02 5.70
C GLY A 253 -14.62 -13.73 6.73
N ALA A 254 -14.30 -13.10 7.86
CA ALA A 254 -15.28 -12.90 8.93
C ALA A 254 -15.98 -11.54 8.83
N GLY A 255 -17.29 -11.51 8.64
CA GLY A 255 -18.02 -10.25 8.59
C GLY A 255 -19.16 -10.27 7.60
N ASN A 256 -19.93 -9.17 7.53
CA ASN A 256 -20.97 -9.09 6.49
C ASN A 256 -20.38 -8.35 5.29
N ASP A 257 -19.84 -9.10 4.35
CA ASP A 257 -19.06 -8.57 3.25
C ASP A 257 -19.91 -8.32 2.01
N THR A 258 -19.40 -7.51 1.10
CA THR A 258 -20.05 -7.21 -0.18
C THR A 258 -19.10 -7.36 -1.35
N PHE A 259 -19.42 -8.29 -2.24
CA PHE A 259 -18.68 -8.53 -3.47
C PHE A 259 -19.45 -8.04 -4.68
N ARG A 260 -18.75 -7.34 -5.58
CA ARG A 260 -19.26 -6.91 -6.88
C ARG A 260 -18.27 -7.31 -7.96
N GLY A 261 -18.65 -8.26 -8.79
CA GLY A 261 -17.85 -8.72 -9.92
C GLY A 261 -17.93 -7.81 -11.14
N GLY A 262 -17.06 -8.13 -12.08
CA GLY A 262 -16.71 -7.31 -13.22
C GLY A 262 -17.49 -7.72 -14.48
N SER A 263 -16.79 -7.67 -15.62
CA SER A 263 -17.31 -8.21 -16.90
C SER A 263 -16.74 -9.58 -17.25
N LEU A 264 -15.96 -10.17 -16.35
CA LEU A 264 -15.24 -11.41 -16.53
C LEU A 264 -15.64 -12.38 -15.41
N SER A 265 -15.44 -13.67 -15.65
CA SER A 265 -15.69 -14.71 -14.65
C SER A 265 -14.92 -14.45 -13.35
N ASP A 266 -15.66 -14.36 -12.26
CA ASP A 266 -15.15 -14.14 -10.93
C ASP A 266 -15.37 -15.38 -10.02
N ARG A 267 -14.56 -15.48 -8.96
CA ARG A 267 -14.65 -16.54 -7.96
C ARG A 267 -14.61 -15.95 -6.56
N PHE A 268 -15.79 -15.86 -5.93
CA PHE A 268 -15.99 -15.24 -4.62
C PHE A 268 -16.32 -16.28 -3.55
N LEU A 269 -15.73 -16.12 -2.38
CA LEU A 269 -15.98 -16.88 -1.17
C LEU A 269 -16.37 -15.89 -0.08
N GLY A 270 -17.56 -16.04 0.50
CA GLY A 270 -18.08 -15.16 1.53
C GLY A 270 -17.31 -15.30 2.83
N GLY A 271 -17.47 -16.45 3.46
CA GLY A 271 -16.78 -16.80 4.69
C GLY A 271 -17.79 -16.96 5.82
N ASP A 272 -17.53 -16.32 6.95
CA ASP A 272 -18.43 -16.32 8.10
C ASP A 272 -19.32 -15.07 8.07
N ASP A 273 -20.55 -15.18 8.59
CA ASP A 273 -21.58 -14.13 8.66
C ASP A 273 -22.31 -13.91 7.32
N ASN A 274 -23.14 -12.86 7.20
CA ASN A 274 -24.13 -12.77 6.11
C ASN A 274 -23.61 -11.89 4.96
N ASP A 275 -23.24 -12.52 3.87
CA ASP A 275 -22.60 -11.85 2.74
C ASP A 275 -23.56 -11.45 1.65
N THR A 276 -23.11 -10.51 0.81
CA THR A 276 -23.85 -10.05 -0.36
C THR A 276 -23.01 -10.12 -1.62
N PHE A 277 -23.49 -10.86 -2.62
CA PHE A 277 -22.80 -11.06 -3.89
C PHE A 277 -23.57 -10.48 -5.06
N TYR A 278 -22.86 -9.75 -5.91
CA TYR A 278 -23.27 -9.37 -7.26
C TYR A 278 -22.25 -9.97 -8.22
N GLY A 279 -22.61 -11.03 -8.97
CA GLY A 279 -21.67 -11.74 -9.86
C GLY A 279 -21.10 -10.84 -10.96
N GLY A 280 -21.93 -9.96 -11.53
CA GLY A 280 -21.52 -9.15 -12.67
C GLY A 280 -21.74 -9.91 -13.97
N GLY A 281 -20.90 -9.64 -14.96
CA GLY A 281 -20.90 -10.41 -16.20
C GLY A 281 -19.80 -11.47 -16.21
N GLY A 282 -20.01 -12.57 -16.91
CA GLY A 282 -19.11 -13.73 -16.89
C GLY A 282 -19.80 -14.96 -16.32
N ASN A 283 -19.14 -16.11 -16.37
CA ASN A 283 -19.64 -17.30 -15.65
C ASN A 283 -19.03 -17.29 -14.26
N ASP A 284 -19.80 -16.93 -13.24
CA ASP A 284 -19.26 -16.71 -11.90
C ASP A 284 -19.41 -17.92 -10.99
N LEU A 285 -18.49 -18.05 -10.03
CA LEU A 285 -18.56 -19.03 -8.96
C LEU A 285 -18.68 -18.31 -7.62
N LEU A 286 -19.87 -18.29 -7.05
CA LEU A 286 -20.18 -17.53 -5.83
C LEU A 286 -20.54 -18.51 -4.70
N TYR A 287 -19.73 -18.53 -3.65
CA TYR A 287 -19.90 -19.36 -2.45
C TYR A 287 -20.17 -18.46 -1.25
N GLY A 288 -21.33 -18.61 -0.61
CA GLY A 288 -21.70 -17.88 0.60
C GLY A 288 -20.95 -18.40 1.83
N GLU A 289 -20.84 -19.72 1.93
CA GLU A 289 -20.20 -20.41 3.05
C GLU A 289 -21.07 -20.42 4.32
N ALA A 290 -20.73 -19.73 5.40
CA ALA A 290 -21.47 -19.81 6.66
C ALA A 290 -22.24 -18.52 6.95
N GLY A 291 -23.57 -18.52 6.81
CA GLY A 291 -24.30 -17.26 6.87
C GLY A 291 -25.74 -17.35 6.42
N ASN A 292 -26.43 -16.22 6.31
CA ASN A 292 -27.66 -16.15 5.52
C ASN A 292 -27.39 -15.23 4.34
N ASP A 293 -26.88 -15.82 3.26
CA ASP A 293 -26.25 -15.06 2.20
C ASP A 293 -27.24 -14.58 1.15
N ARG A 294 -26.88 -13.49 0.49
CA ARG A 294 -27.69 -12.87 -0.57
C ARG A 294 -26.92 -12.82 -1.87
N PHE A 295 -27.41 -13.57 -2.84
CA PHE A 295 -26.91 -13.55 -4.20
C PHE A 295 -27.84 -12.74 -5.09
N PHE A 296 -27.31 -11.82 -5.87
CA PHE A 296 -28.03 -11.07 -6.88
C PHE A 296 -27.55 -11.54 -8.25
N ALA A 297 -28.42 -12.25 -8.96
CA ALA A 297 -28.12 -12.71 -10.31
C ALA A 297 -28.18 -11.55 -11.30
N ASP A 298 -27.17 -11.44 -12.18
CA ASP A 298 -27.14 -10.37 -13.18
C ASP A 298 -28.03 -10.70 -14.40
N THR A 299 -28.09 -9.73 -15.29
CA THR A 299 -28.80 -9.68 -16.55
C THR A 299 -28.14 -10.48 -17.67
N ASP A 300 -26.87 -10.83 -17.51
CA ASP A 300 -26.12 -11.50 -18.55
C ASP A 300 -26.62 -12.93 -18.74
N ALA A 301 -26.44 -13.50 -19.93
CA ALA A 301 -26.94 -14.85 -20.24
C ALA A 301 -25.95 -15.94 -19.83
N SER A 302 -24.99 -15.61 -18.97
CA SER A 302 -23.92 -16.50 -18.56
C SER A 302 -24.41 -17.49 -17.50
N ALA A 303 -23.65 -18.56 -17.32
CA ALA A 303 -23.99 -19.65 -16.43
C ALA A 303 -23.23 -19.51 -15.12
N ASP A 304 -23.87 -18.89 -14.14
CA ASP A 304 -23.32 -18.73 -12.80
C ASP A 304 -23.62 -19.95 -11.92
N THR A 305 -22.76 -20.14 -10.91
CA THR A 305 -22.99 -21.08 -9.82
C THR A 305 -23.12 -20.31 -8.51
N TYR A 306 -24.29 -20.42 -7.89
CA TYR A 306 -24.57 -19.89 -6.56
C TYR A 306 -24.61 -21.06 -5.57
N ASN A 307 -23.70 -21.08 -4.60
CA ASN A 307 -23.70 -22.04 -3.51
C ASN A 307 -23.84 -21.30 -2.18
N GLY A 308 -25.02 -21.36 -1.57
CA GLY A 308 -25.30 -20.70 -0.31
C GLY A 308 -24.46 -21.21 0.85
N GLY A 309 -24.33 -22.53 0.99
CA GLY A 309 -23.63 -23.13 2.12
C GLY A 309 -24.55 -23.35 3.32
N ASP A 310 -24.05 -23.06 4.52
CA ASP A 310 -24.74 -23.24 5.78
C ASP A 310 -25.61 -22.01 6.11
N GLY A 311 -26.93 -22.21 6.26
CA GLY A 311 -27.86 -21.21 6.75
C GLY A 311 -29.06 -21.01 5.81
N ASN A 312 -29.68 -19.81 5.80
CA ASN A 312 -30.85 -19.53 4.97
C ASN A 312 -30.52 -18.53 3.86
N ASP A 313 -30.09 -19.06 2.73
CA ASP A 313 -29.60 -18.24 1.63
C ASP A 313 -30.72 -17.83 0.66
N THR A 314 -30.53 -16.69 0.01
CA THR A 314 -31.48 -16.14 -0.96
C THR A 314 -30.76 -15.79 -2.25
N VAL A 315 -31.28 -16.31 -3.38
CA VAL A 315 -30.90 -15.86 -4.72
C VAL A 315 -32.01 -14.98 -5.29
N ASN A 316 -31.67 -13.74 -5.59
CA ASN A 316 -32.58 -12.74 -6.15
C ASN A 316 -32.34 -12.56 -7.64
N TYR A 317 -33.35 -12.89 -8.44
CA TYR A 317 -33.34 -12.78 -9.90
C TYR A 317 -34.07 -11.52 -10.42
N LEU A 318 -34.39 -10.54 -9.57
CA LEU A 318 -35.07 -9.31 -10.00
C LEU A 318 -34.27 -8.50 -11.03
N LEU A 319 -32.95 -8.69 -11.06
CA LEU A 319 -32.07 -8.07 -12.05
C LEU A 319 -31.91 -8.96 -13.30
N SER A 320 -32.35 -10.22 -13.30
CA SER A 320 -32.20 -11.09 -14.47
C SER A 320 -33.13 -10.68 -15.61
N SER A 321 -32.55 -10.51 -16.81
CA SER A 321 -33.30 -10.21 -18.05
C SER A 321 -33.59 -11.48 -18.87
N ALA A 322 -33.02 -12.62 -18.48
CA ALA A 322 -33.18 -13.91 -19.13
C ALA A 322 -34.33 -14.73 -18.51
N GLY A 323 -34.80 -15.74 -19.25
CA GLY A 323 -35.82 -16.66 -18.75
C GLY A 323 -35.26 -17.53 -17.63
N ILE A 324 -35.70 -17.29 -16.39
CA ILE A 324 -35.36 -18.12 -15.23
C ILE A 324 -36.05 -19.48 -15.38
N ARG A 325 -35.29 -20.56 -15.47
CA ARG A 325 -35.83 -21.93 -15.44
C ARG A 325 -35.55 -22.56 -14.08
N LEU A 326 -36.56 -22.56 -13.23
CA LEU A 326 -36.58 -23.18 -11.91
C LEU A 326 -36.78 -24.70 -12.00
#